data_AF-X1MV33-F1
#
_entry.id   AF-X1MV33-F1
#
_cell.length_a   1.000
_cell.length_b   1.000
_cell.length_c   1.000
_cell.angle_alpha   90.00
_cell.angle_beta   90.00
_cell.angle_gamma   90.00
#
_symmetry.space_group_name_H-M   'P 1'
#
loop_
_entity.id
_entity.type
_entity.pdbx_description
1 polymer ?
#
loop_
_entity_poly.entity_id
_entity_poly.type
_entity_poly.pdbx_seq_one_letter_code
_entity_poly.pdbx_strand_id
1 'polypeptide(L)'
;SKIIKELVNRYNKLFNFRMPYVMIIHQIPTDGKDYPYYHFHFEFYPPYRTKNKLKYLAGCELGAGTFINDTLPEERAAELRSIILEK
;
A
#
# COMPACT_ATOMS: atom_id res chain seq x y z
N SER A 1 2.70 -16.94 -4.68
CA SER A 1 3.56 -15.75 -4.54
C SER A 1 4.01 -15.61 -3.08
N LYS A 2 5.30 -15.80 -2.79
CA LYS A 2 5.86 -15.75 -1.42
C LYS A 2 5.88 -14.31 -0.87
N ILE A 3 6.25 -13.35 -1.70
CA ILE A 3 6.43 -11.93 -1.32
C ILE A 3 5.10 -11.27 -0.96
N ILE A 4 4.04 -11.47 -1.76
CA ILE A 4 2.73 -10.86 -1.48
C ILE A 4 2.15 -11.41 -0.17
N LYS A 5 2.29 -12.73 0.08
CA LYS A 5 1.88 -13.34 1.35
C LYS A 5 2.63 -12.73 2.53
N GLU A 6 3.94 -12.52 2.38
CA GLU A 6 4.76 -11.87 3.40
C GLU A 6 4.31 -10.45 3.70
N LEU A 7 4.09 -9.64 2.66
CA LEU A 7 3.62 -8.25 2.78
C LEU A 7 2.27 -8.16 3.51
N VAL A 8 1.29 -8.97 3.09
CA VAL A 8 -0.04 -8.99 3.70
C VAL A 8 0.04 -9.43 5.16
N ASN A 9 0.89 -10.40 5.49
CA ASN A 9 1.09 -10.82 6.88
C ASN A 9 1.75 -9.73 7.74
N ARG A 10 2.69 -8.95 7.18
CA ARG A 10 3.26 -7.78 7.88
C ARG A 10 2.19 -6.73 8.17
N TYR A 11 1.33 -6.41 7.20
CA TYR A 11 0.19 -5.50 7.43
C TYR A 11 -0.74 -5.99 8.54
N ASN A 12 -1.04 -7.30 8.57
CA ASN A 12 -1.90 -7.86 9.62
C ASN A 12 -1.25 -7.74 11.01
N LYS A 13 0.07 -8.00 11.10
CA LYS A 13 0.81 -7.87 12.36
C LYS A 13 1.00 -6.42 12.80
N LEU A 14 1.07 -5.45 11.89
CA LEU A 14 1.31 -4.03 12.20
C LEU A 14 0.36 -3.49 13.27
N PHE A 15 -0.94 -3.80 13.17
CA PHE A 15 -1.95 -3.38 14.14
C PHE A 15 -2.67 -4.55 14.84
N ASN A 16 -2.18 -5.78 14.62
CA ASN A 16 -2.71 -7.03 15.18
C ASN A 16 -4.20 -7.27 14.84
N PHE A 17 -4.58 -7.06 13.58
CA PHE A 17 -5.89 -7.42 13.03
C PHE A 17 -5.78 -7.66 11.51
N ARG A 18 -6.82 -8.19 10.87
CA ARG A 18 -6.83 -8.36 9.39
C ARG A 18 -6.96 -7.00 8.71
N MET A 19 -5.84 -6.43 8.26
CA MET A 19 -5.81 -5.08 7.70
C MET A 19 -6.52 -5.08 6.34
N PRO A 20 -7.58 -4.27 6.14
CA PRO A 20 -8.14 -4.07 4.81
C PRO A 20 -7.16 -3.28 3.95
N TYR A 21 -7.15 -3.52 2.65
CA TYR A 21 -6.35 -2.78 1.68
C TYR A 21 -7.00 -2.84 0.30
N VAL A 22 -6.68 -1.85 -0.53
CA VAL A 22 -6.87 -1.95 -1.99
C VAL A 22 -5.54 -2.40 -2.59
N MET A 23 -5.58 -3.41 -3.46
CA MET A 23 -4.42 -3.85 -4.25
C MET A 23 -4.68 -3.50 -5.71
N ILE A 24 -3.72 -2.80 -6.32
CA ILE A 24 -3.79 -2.38 -7.71
C ILE A 24 -2.65 -3.03 -8.49
N ILE A 25 -2.95 -3.40 -9.72
CA ILE A 25 -1.97 -3.93 -10.67
C ILE A 25 -1.80 -2.87 -11.74
N HIS A 26 -0.60 -2.33 -11.87
CA HIS A 26 -0.28 -1.49 -13.00
C HIS A 26 0.65 -2.26 -13.95
N GLN A 27 0.13 -2.51 -15.15
CA GLN A 27 0.79 -3.22 -16.23
C GLN A 27 0.72 -2.39 -17.50
N ILE A 28 1.53 -2.76 -18.50
CA ILE A 28 1.45 -2.13 -19.81
C ILE A 28 0.06 -2.32 -20.43
N PRO A 29 -0.39 -1.40 -21.30
CA PRO A 29 -1.60 -1.60 -22.09
C PRO A 29 -1.56 -2.91 -22.89
N THR A 30 -2.73 -3.51 -23.10
CA THR A 30 -2.86 -4.77 -23.87
C THR A 30 -3.09 -4.53 -25.36
N ASP A 31 -2.63 -3.40 -25.90
CA ASP A 31 -2.88 -2.98 -27.29
C ASP A 31 -1.82 -3.47 -28.29
N GLY A 32 -0.87 -4.29 -27.82
CA GLY A 32 0.17 -4.92 -28.64
C GLY A 32 1.34 -4.00 -29.02
N LYS A 33 1.38 -2.76 -28.49
CA LYS A 33 2.52 -1.85 -28.69
C LYS A 33 3.62 -2.11 -27.66
N ASP A 34 4.82 -1.63 -27.98
CA ASP A 34 5.96 -1.71 -27.06
C ASP A 34 6.01 -0.49 -26.13
N TYR A 35 6.32 -0.74 -24.86
CA TYR A 35 6.35 0.23 -23.76
C TYR A 35 7.60 0.02 -22.90
N PRO A 36 8.82 0.17 -23.46
CA PRO A 36 10.07 -0.22 -22.79
C PRO A 36 10.40 0.63 -21.54
N TYR A 37 9.75 1.78 -21.40
CA TYR A 37 9.87 2.67 -20.25
C TYR A 37 9.02 2.25 -19.05
N TYR A 38 8.13 1.27 -19.22
CA TYR A 38 7.18 0.89 -18.18
C TYR A 38 7.63 -0.36 -17.41
N HIS A 39 7.51 -0.33 -16.09
CA HIS A 39 7.79 -1.47 -15.23
C HIS A 39 6.52 -1.91 -14.50
N PHE A 40 6.13 -3.16 -14.70
CA PHE A 40 5.03 -3.81 -13.98
C PHE A 40 5.22 -3.74 -12.47
N HIS A 41 4.18 -3.35 -11.74
CA HIS A 41 4.22 -3.30 -10.29
C HIS A 41 2.82 -3.45 -9.66
N PHE A 42 2.83 -3.73 -8.35
CA PHE A 42 1.64 -3.76 -7.51
C PHE A 42 1.68 -2.59 -6.54
N GLU A 43 0.54 -1.95 -6.31
CA GLU A 43 0.38 -0.92 -5.28
C GLU A 43 -0.60 -1.41 -4.21
N PHE A 44 -0.29 -1.13 -2.95
CA PHE A 44 -1.12 -1.49 -1.80
C PHE A 44 -1.49 -0.22 -1.03
N TYR A 45 -2.79 0.01 -0.86
CA TYR A 45 -3.32 1.17 -0.14
C TYR A 45 -4.12 0.72 1.09
N PRO A 46 -3.43 0.43 2.21
CA PRO A 46 -4.09 0.19 3.48
C PRO A 46 -4.65 1.52 4.04
N PRO A 47 -5.95 1.61 4.39
CA PRO A 47 -6.57 2.89 4.75
C PRO A 47 -6.36 3.27 6.22
N TYR A 48 -5.83 2.38 7.07
CA TYR A 48 -5.61 2.69 8.50
C TYR A 48 -4.30 3.43 8.71
N ARG A 49 -4.37 4.62 9.32
CA ARG A 49 -3.20 5.43 9.73
C ARG A 49 -2.60 4.96 11.05
N THR A 50 -3.49 4.56 11.96
CA THR A 50 -3.17 3.94 13.24
C THR A 50 -4.17 2.81 13.46
N LYS A 51 -3.96 2.01 14.52
CA LYS A 51 -4.88 0.93 14.89
C LYS A 51 -6.36 1.36 14.98
N ASN A 52 -6.62 2.63 15.35
CA ASN A 52 -7.98 3.12 15.63
C ASN A 52 -8.44 4.24 14.68
N LYS A 53 -7.63 4.63 13.67
CA LYS A 53 -7.94 5.75 12.78
C LYS A 53 -7.89 5.34 11.32
N LEU A 54 -9.03 5.47 10.66
CA LEU A 54 -9.18 5.29 9.21
C LEU A 54 -8.92 6.61 8.47
N LYS A 55 -8.17 6.55 7.38
CA LYS A 55 -8.05 7.62 6.39
C LYS A 55 -9.29 7.62 5.51
N TYR A 56 -10.02 8.73 5.54
CA TYR A 56 -11.03 9.05 4.55
C TYR A 56 -10.42 9.96 3.49
N LEU A 57 -10.60 9.62 2.22
CA LEU A 57 -10.32 10.53 1.11
C LEU A 57 -11.49 11.51 1.05
N ALA A 58 -11.22 12.80 1.24
CA ALA A 58 -12.25 13.83 1.35
C ALA A 58 -11.97 14.96 0.35
N GLY A 59 -12.30 16.21 0.68
CA GLY A 59 -12.26 17.32 -0.27
C GLY A 59 -10.90 17.55 -0.94
N CYS A 60 -9.78 17.41 -0.23
CA CYS A 60 -8.46 17.59 -0.84
C CYS A 60 -8.11 16.46 -1.82
N GLU A 61 -8.41 15.21 -1.50
CA GLU A 61 -8.10 14.08 -2.37
C GLU A 61 -9.10 13.93 -3.52
N LEU A 62 -10.40 13.94 -3.20
CA LEU A 62 -11.47 13.72 -4.19
C LEU A 62 -11.71 14.96 -5.05
N GLY A 63 -11.66 16.15 -4.46
CA GLY A 63 -11.96 17.40 -5.15
C GLY A 63 -10.74 18.04 -5.82
N ALA A 64 -9.58 18.01 -5.15
CA ALA A 64 -8.37 18.69 -5.63
C ALA A 64 -7.26 17.74 -6.11
N GLY A 65 -7.45 16.41 -6.04
CA GLY A 65 -6.43 15.43 -6.44
C GLY A 65 -5.14 15.48 -5.62
N THR A 66 -5.16 16.14 -4.45
CA THR A 66 -3.99 16.35 -3.60
C THR A 66 -4.04 15.43 -2.39
N PHE A 67 -3.00 14.62 -2.20
CA PHE A 67 -2.92 13.65 -1.12
C PHE A 67 -2.10 14.18 0.07
N ILE A 68 -2.67 14.07 1.27
CA ILE A 68 -2.02 14.49 2.52
C ILE A 68 -1.83 13.29 3.46
N ASN A 69 -0.57 13.04 3.79
CA ASN A 69 -0.13 12.10 4.81
C ASN A 69 0.46 12.82 6.02
N ASP A 70 0.17 12.28 7.20
CA ASP A 70 0.62 12.75 8.51
C ASP A 70 1.88 12.04 9.00
N THR A 71 2.45 11.16 8.17
CA THR A 71 3.62 10.34 8.51
C THR A 71 4.60 10.34 7.34
N LEU A 72 5.89 10.18 7.66
CA LEU A 72 6.93 10.09 6.65
C LEU A 72 6.99 8.66 6.08
N PRO A 73 7.14 8.49 4.75
CA PRO A 73 7.29 7.16 4.13
C PRO A 73 8.44 6.36 4.74
N GLU A 74 9.54 7.02 5.08
CA GLU A 74 10.75 6.40 5.64
C GLU A 74 10.47 5.75 7.01
N GLU A 75 9.70 6.45 7.85
CA GLU A 75 9.30 5.94 9.17
C GLU A 75 8.37 4.74 9.04
N ARG A 76 7.35 4.83 8.18
CA ARG A 76 6.40 3.72 7.96
C ARG A 76 7.08 2.50 7.36
N ALA A 77 8.02 2.71 6.44
CA ALA A 77 8.79 1.63 5.85
C ALA A 77 9.71 0.95 6.89
N ALA A 78 10.32 1.72 7.80
CA ALA A 78 11.11 1.17 8.90
C ALA A 78 10.24 0.36 9.88
N GLU A 79 9.05 0.87 10.21
CA GLU A 79 8.06 0.19 11.05
C GLU A 79 7.62 -1.15 10.44
N LEU A 80 7.27 -1.18 9.15
CA LEU A 80 6.90 -2.44 8.47
C LEU A 80 8.06 -3.45 8.39
N ARG A 81 9.30 -2.97 8.26
CA ARG A 81 10.49 -3.83 8.22
C ARG A 81 10.79 -4.48 9.57
N SER A 82 10.54 -3.78 10.68
CA SER A 82 10.81 -4.28 12.04
C SER A 82 9.89 -5.43 12.46
N ILE A 83 8.75 -5.61 11.79
CA ILE A 83 7.80 -6.70 12.04
C ILE A 83 8.43 -8.05 11.70
N ILE A 84 8.55 -8.91 12.73
CA ILE A 84 9.01 -10.28 12.59
C ILE A 84 7.82 -11.21 12.31
N LEU A 85 7.87 -11.89 11.18
CA LEU A 85 6.95 -12.97 10.85
C LEU A 85 7.50 -14.29 11.38
N GLU A 86 6.61 -15.11 11.95
CA GLU A 86 6.94 -16.51 12.23
C GLU A 86 7.10 -17.25 10.90
N LYS A 87 8.07 -18.16 10.84
CA LYS A 87 8.39 -18.94 9.64
C LYS A 87 7.30 -19.96 9.32
#